data_AF-A0A8T5TGW4-F1
#
_entry.id   AF-A0A8T5TGW4-F1
#
_cell.length_a   1.000
_cell.length_b   1.000
_cell.length_c   1.000
_cell.angle_alpha   90.00
_cell.angle_beta   90.00
_cell.angle_gamma   90.00
#
_symmetry.space_group_name_H-M   'P 1'
#
loop_
_entity.id
_entity.type
_entity.pdbx_description
1 polymer ?
#
loop_
_entity_poly.entity_id
_entity_poly.type
_entity_poly.pdbx_seq_one_letter_code
_entity_poly.pdbx_strand_id
1 'polypeptide(L)'
;MEEQKKINENSFFETIVKKTKTGVTLPKELREELFGSNEDIYFKLIVPNEKDKIILNIISKEEADKITLKKTIEIEQKSKPRKRKIKDPSIPEPKWAEYFVYDFNDREKVQNILESAYYKFAETPVDFDDVIGRIKYILISFLSPTKTENAKLYYTVIRFLIDIIRNFDQLFLLDWIYDKIIPNIESKFLYELALSDLIEIAYKSKELEKFELIIKKILESIEKYNKSEWYNIMSSLNQLVKKIKNIDAPIDILNLIKEKLLHYEKETDMDDYKIQIIELLESLKFIEDAYRLADELLKSLPPESIKLAEIRKIKSRLKEKPI
;
A
#
# COMPACT_ATOMS: atom_id res chain seq x y z
N MET A 1 38.36 3.28 -55.97
CA MET A 1 36.93 3.64 -56.14
C MET A 1 36.17 2.35 -55.83
N GLU A 2 35.86 2.14 -54.56
CA GLU A 2 35.08 1.00 -54.09
C GLU A 2 33.92 1.54 -53.26
N GLU A 3 32.72 1.22 -53.72
CA GLU A 3 31.45 1.68 -53.21
C GLU A 3 31.25 1.22 -51.76
N GLN A 4 31.17 2.18 -50.84
CA GLN A 4 30.54 1.96 -49.54
C GLN A 4 29.06 1.67 -49.79
N LYS A 5 28.71 0.38 -49.91
CA LYS A 5 27.33 -0.09 -49.87
C LYS A 5 26.69 0.43 -48.59
N LYS A 6 25.80 1.42 -48.74
CA LYS A 6 24.81 1.81 -47.74
C LYS A 6 23.96 0.58 -47.42
N ILE A 7 24.29 -0.12 -46.34
CA ILE A 7 23.40 -1.10 -45.72
C ILE A 7 22.32 -0.30 -45.00
N ASN A 8 21.29 0.07 -45.75
CA ASN A 8 19.97 0.39 -45.23
C ASN A 8 19.24 -0.97 -45.08
N GLU A 9 19.52 -1.68 -43.99
CA GLU A 9 18.75 -2.86 -43.59
C GLU A 9 18.26 -2.63 -42.15
N ASN A 10 16.94 -2.68 -41.98
CA ASN A 10 16.27 -2.43 -40.70
C ASN A 10 16.83 -3.36 -39.62
N SER A 11 17.47 -2.79 -38.60
CA SER A 11 18.00 -3.51 -37.45
C SER A 11 16.90 -3.75 -36.41
N PHE A 12 16.84 -4.95 -35.84
CA PHE A 12 15.93 -5.28 -34.73
C PHE A 12 16.33 -4.56 -33.44
N PHE A 13 17.65 -4.44 -33.24
CA PHE A 13 18.22 -3.80 -32.08
C PHE A 13 19.57 -3.16 -32.41
N GLU A 14 19.75 -1.92 -31.97
CA GLU A 14 20.98 -1.17 -32.18
C GLU A 14 21.33 -0.37 -30.91
N THR A 15 22.46 -0.69 -30.28
CA THR A 15 22.93 0.03 -29.09
C THR A 15 24.45 0.26 -29.12
N ILE A 16 24.90 1.27 -28.37
CA ILE A 16 26.32 1.53 -28.17
C ILE A 16 26.69 1.06 -26.78
N VAL A 17 27.70 0.22 -26.68
CA VAL A 17 28.15 -0.33 -25.39
C VAL A 17 29.65 -0.07 -25.24
N LYS A 18 30.04 0.43 -24.06
CA LYS A 18 31.46 0.48 -23.68
C LYS A 18 31.96 -0.93 -23.41
N LYS A 19 33.21 -1.22 -23.76
CA LYS A 19 33.88 -2.51 -23.50
C LYS A 19 33.58 -3.08 -22.10
N THR A 20 33.65 -2.25 -21.05
CA THR A 20 33.42 -2.63 -19.64
C THR A 20 31.99 -3.01 -19.28
N LYS A 21 30.99 -2.71 -20.12
CA LYS A 21 29.56 -2.96 -19.85
C LYS A 21 28.92 -4.01 -20.78
N THR A 22 29.71 -4.66 -21.65
CA THR A 22 29.19 -5.63 -22.63
C THR A 22 28.88 -7.00 -22.02
N GLY A 23 29.53 -7.39 -20.91
CA GLY A 23 29.41 -8.74 -20.34
C GLY A 23 30.03 -9.85 -21.21
N VAL A 24 30.61 -9.51 -22.37
CA VAL A 24 31.20 -10.46 -23.32
C VAL A 24 32.69 -10.61 -23.03
N THR A 25 33.13 -11.83 -22.75
CA THR A 25 34.55 -12.12 -22.49
C THR A 25 35.23 -12.52 -23.80
N LEU A 26 36.10 -11.67 -24.34
CA LEU A 26 36.90 -12.00 -25.53
C LEU A 26 38.17 -12.78 -25.14
N PRO A 27 38.60 -13.79 -25.94
CA PRO A 27 39.88 -14.47 -25.79
C PRO A 27 41.06 -13.49 -25.73
N LYS A 28 42.12 -13.84 -24.99
CA LYS A 28 43.23 -12.94 -24.70
C LYS A 28 43.98 -12.48 -25.96
N GLU A 29 44.21 -13.39 -26.89
CA GLU A 29 44.89 -13.14 -28.16
C GLU A 29 44.14 -12.08 -29.00
N LEU A 30 42.84 -12.27 -29.21
CA LEU A 30 41.95 -11.33 -29.88
C LEU A 30 41.86 -9.98 -29.16
N ARG A 31 41.96 -9.97 -27.82
CA ARG A 31 41.87 -8.75 -27.03
C ARG A 31 43.11 -7.88 -27.17
N GLU A 32 44.29 -8.50 -27.27
CA GLU A 32 45.56 -7.80 -27.42
C GLU A 32 45.73 -7.25 -28.83
N GLU A 33 45.35 -8.03 -29.85
CA GLU A 33 45.43 -7.64 -31.26
C GLU A 33 44.46 -6.52 -31.65
N LEU A 34 43.21 -6.56 -31.12
CA LEU A 34 42.18 -5.60 -31.53
C LEU A 34 42.21 -4.27 -30.76
N PHE A 35 42.80 -4.19 -29.56
CA PHE A 35 42.48 -3.11 -28.63
C PHE A 35 43.65 -2.41 -27.94
N GLY A 36 44.89 -2.91 -28.04
CA GLY A 36 46.02 -2.32 -27.33
C GLY A 36 45.80 -2.16 -25.81
N SER A 37 46.74 -1.55 -25.10
CA SER A 37 46.77 -1.62 -23.64
C SER A 37 45.94 -0.58 -22.88
N ASN A 38 45.41 0.52 -23.45
CA ASN A 38 44.73 1.54 -22.62
C ASN A 38 43.86 2.59 -23.37
N GLU A 39 42.95 2.20 -24.27
CA GLU A 39 41.94 3.14 -24.81
C GLU A 39 40.49 2.70 -24.55
N ASP A 40 39.64 3.67 -24.24
CA ASP A 40 38.19 3.51 -24.08
C ASP A 40 37.53 3.15 -25.42
N ILE A 41 37.26 1.87 -25.64
CA ILE A 41 36.66 1.37 -26.88
C ILE A 41 35.14 1.27 -26.78
N TYR A 42 34.46 1.76 -27.82
CA TYR A 42 33.01 1.74 -27.98
C TYR A 42 32.63 0.76 -29.08
N PHE A 43 31.60 -0.04 -28.82
CA PHE A 43 31.05 -0.96 -29.79
C PHE A 43 29.64 -0.52 -30.19
N LYS A 44 29.39 -0.47 -31.48
CA LYS A 44 28.04 -0.46 -32.04
C LYS A 44 27.58 -1.92 -32.19
N LEU A 45 26.69 -2.33 -31.30
CA LEU A 45 26.08 -3.66 -31.32
C LEU A 45 24.81 -3.61 -32.16
N ILE A 46 24.77 -4.41 -33.23
CA ILE A 46 23.65 -4.53 -34.16
C ILE A 46 23.17 -5.98 -34.16
N VAL A 47 21.87 -6.17 -33.96
CA VAL A 47 21.19 -7.45 -34.19
C VAL A 47 20.27 -7.27 -35.40
N PRO A 48 20.51 -7.99 -36.51
CA PRO A 48 19.63 -7.99 -37.67
C PRO A 48 18.23 -8.53 -37.34
N ASN A 49 17.23 -8.21 -38.15
CA ASN A 49 15.85 -8.69 -37.96
C ASN A 49 15.71 -10.22 -38.01
N GLU A 50 16.57 -10.89 -38.76
CA GLU A 50 16.61 -12.35 -38.85
C GLU A 50 17.16 -13.00 -37.57
N LYS A 51 17.78 -12.21 -36.67
CA LYS A 51 18.35 -12.63 -35.37
C LYS A 51 19.34 -13.79 -35.48
N ASP A 52 19.98 -13.92 -36.63
CA ASP A 52 20.93 -14.97 -36.99
C ASP A 52 22.34 -14.72 -36.45
N LYS A 53 22.71 -13.46 -36.20
CA LYS A 53 24.04 -13.05 -35.74
C LYS A 53 24.02 -11.78 -34.90
N ILE A 54 25.11 -11.55 -34.17
CA ILE A 54 25.38 -10.30 -33.46
C ILE A 54 26.59 -9.64 -34.15
N ILE A 55 26.40 -8.42 -34.63
CA ILE A 55 27.46 -7.64 -35.29
C ILE A 55 27.97 -6.60 -34.29
N LEU A 56 29.28 -6.63 -34.01
CA LEU A 56 29.95 -5.66 -33.15
C LEU A 56 30.91 -4.83 -34.01
N ASN A 57 30.51 -3.60 -34.32
CA ASN A 57 31.39 -2.67 -35.04
C ASN A 57 32.12 -1.79 -34.03
N ILE A 58 33.46 -1.76 -34.13
CA ILE A 58 34.28 -0.85 -33.34
C ILE A 58 34.05 0.56 -33.89
N ILE A 59 33.70 1.51 -33.02
CA ILE A 59 33.50 2.91 -33.38
C ILE A 59 34.41 3.80 -32.57
N SER A 60 34.82 4.93 -33.15
CA SER A 60 35.61 5.93 -32.43
C SER A 60 34.75 6.64 -31.38
N LYS A 61 35.39 7.25 -30.38
CA LYS A 61 34.70 8.03 -29.34
C LYS A 61 33.88 9.18 -29.95
N GLU A 62 34.41 9.84 -30.97
CA GLU A 62 33.73 10.94 -31.68
C GLU A 62 32.48 10.47 -32.45
N GLU A 63 32.51 9.25 -33.01
CA GLU A 63 31.34 8.63 -33.66
C GLU A 63 30.31 8.15 -32.64
N ALA A 64 30.76 7.61 -31.51
CA ALA A 64 29.90 7.26 -30.39
C ALA A 64 29.16 8.49 -29.86
N ASP A 65 29.85 9.62 -29.71
CA ASP A 65 29.24 10.87 -29.25
C ASP A 65 28.25 11.42 -30.29
N LYS A 66 28.56 11.38 -31.60
CA LYS A 66 27.62 11.80 -32.67
C LYS A 66 26.36 10.93 -32.75
N ILE A 67 26.48 9.62 -32.56
CA ILE A 67 25.32 8.70 -32.57
C ILE A 67 24.53 8.83 -31.26
N THR A 68 25.21 9.07 -30.14
CA THR A 68 24.57 9.35 -28.85
C THR A 68 23.79 10.66 -28.92
N LEU A 69 24.36 11.74 -29.49
CA LEU A 69 23.64 12.99 -29.73
C LEU A 69 22.44 12.82 -30.68
N LYS A 70 22.55 12.02 -31.74
CA LYS A 70 21.39 11.68 -32.60
C LYS A 70 20.31 10.90 -31.85
N LYS A 71 20.70 9.98 -30.94
CA LYS A 71 19.75 9.33 -30.03
C LYS A 71 19.16 10.31 -29.03
N THR A 72 19.91 11.29 -28.50
CA THR A 72 19.37 12.31 -27.59
C THR A 72 18.37 13.22 -28.30
N ILE A 73 18.63 13.61 -29.56
CA ILE A 73 17.69 14.39 -30.37
C ILE A 73 16.45 13.56 -30.76
N GLU A 74 16.59 12.26 -31.04
CA GLU A 74 15.45 11.36 -31.20
C GLU A 74 14.70 11.08 -29.89
N ILE A 75 15.37 11.08 -28.75
CA ILE A 75 14.77 10.95 -27.41
C ILE A 75 14.06 12.24 -27.02
N GLU A 76 14.57 13.42 -27.39
CA GLU A 76 13.91 14.72 -27.19
C GLU A 76 12.73 14.92 -28.16
N GLN A 77 12.82 14.40 -29.39
CA GLN A 77 11.68 14.38 -30.32
C GLN A 77 10.66 13.27 -29.99
N LYS A 78 11.06 12.21 -29.27
CA LYS A 78 10.18 11.20 -28.66
C LYS A 78 9.74 11.55 -27.23
N SER A 79 10.27 12.61 -26.63
CA SER A 79 9.78 13.24 -25.40
C SER A 79 8.84 14.41 -25.70
N LYS A 80 8.02 14.28 -26.75
CA LYS A 80 6.63 14.68 -26.55
C LYS A 80 6.08 13.75 -25.46
N PRO A 81 5.31 14.26 -24.47
CA PRO A 81 4.70 13.37 -23.49
C PRO A 81 4.05 12.26 -24.27
N ARG A 82 4.40 10.99 -23.98
CA ARG A 82 3.61 9.85 -24.42
C ARG A 82 2.19 10.29 -24.22
N LYS A 83 1.44 10.45 -25.32
CA LYS A 83 0.03 10.86 -25.29
C LYS A 83 -0.54 10.12 -24.10
N ARG A 84 -1.02 10.86 -23.08
CA ARG A 84 -1.84 10.30 -22.02
C ARG A 84 -2.73 9.33 -22.77
N LYS A 85 -2.60 8.01 -22.54
CA LYS A 85 -3.56 7.04 -23.07
C LYS A 85 -4.89 7.71 -22.78
N ILE A 86 -5.65 7.99 -23.84
CA ILE A 86 -6.92 8.73 -23.73
C ILE A 86 -7.60 8.10 -22.53
N LYS A 87 -7.68 8.86 -21.42
CA LYS A 87 -8.29 8.35 -20.20
C LYS A 87 -9.69 8.06 -20.66
N ASP A 88 -10.03 6.78 -20.77
CA ASP A 88 -11.39 6.41 -21.08
C ASP A 88 -12.23 7.10 -20.00
N PRO A 89 -13.12 8.04 -20.36
CA PRO A 89 -13.87 8.80 -19.36
C PRO A 89 -14.77 7.91 -18.50
N SER A 90 -14.94 6.63 -18.87
CA SER A 90 -15.61 5.62 -18.06
C SER A 90 -14.75 5.04 -16.92
N ILE A 91 -13.42 5.13 -16.99
CA ILE A 91 -12.54 4.59 -15.94
C ILE A 91 -12.41 5.64 -14.82
N PRO A 92 -12.74 5.29 -13.56
CA PRO A 92 -12.61 6.21 -12.44
C PRO A 92 -11.16 6.67 -12.26
N GLU A 93 -10.96 7.87 -11.72
CA GLU A 93 -9.61 8.36 -11.43
C GLU A 93 -9.12 7.92 -10.05
N PRO A 94 -7.82 7.61 -9.91
CA PRO A 94 -7.23 7.26 -8.63
C PRO A 94 -7.31 8.42 -7.63
N LYS A 95 -7.71 8.11 -6.40
CA LYS A 95 -7.92 9.06 -5.30
C LYS A 95 -6.65 9.27 -4.49
N TRP A 96 -5.67 9.96 -5.07
CA TRP A 96 -4.32 10.08 -4.47
C TRP A 96 -4.30 10.60 -3.03
N ALA A 97 -5.14 11.58 -2.70
CA ALA A 97 -5.24 12.12 -1.34
C ALA A 97 -5.71 11.07 -0.32
N GLU A 98 -6.48 10.07 -0.75
CA GLU A 98 -6.97 8.98 0.11
C GLU A 98 -5.93 7.87 0.30
N TYR A 99 -4.93 7.76 -0.58
CA TYR A 99 -3.87 6.75 -0.47
C TYR A 99 -2.66 7.28 0.30
N PHE A 100 -2.28 8.54 0.05
CA PHE A 100 -1.13 9.19 0.67
C PHE A 100 -1.54 10.01 1.90
N VAL A 101 -2.11 9.32 2.89
CA VAL A 101 -2.51 9.94 4.17
C VAL A 101 -1.28 10.33 5.00
N TYR A 102 -0.19 9.56 4.87
CA TYR A 102 1.08 9.82 5.54
C TYR A 102 2.17 10.05 4.50
N ASP A 103 2.97 11.09 4.71
CA ASP A 103 4.05 11.44 3.80
C ASP A 103 5.32 10.60 4.06
N PHE A 104 6.01 10.23 2.98
CA PHE A 104 7.23 9.43 2.99
C PHE A 104 8.13 9.78 1.80
N ASN A 105 9.43 9.53 1.92
CA ASN A 105 10.46 10.12 1.04
C ASN A 105 10.28 9.86 -0.47
N ASP A 106 9.89 8.66 -0.88
CA ASP A 106 9.78 8.28 -2.30
C ASP A 106 8.35 8.37 -2.85
N ARG A 107 7.47 9.13 -2.18
CA ARG A 107 6.05 9.28 -2.53
C ARG A 107 5.80 9.54 -4.02
N GLU A 108 6.48 10.53 -4.62
CA GLU A 108 6.24 10.90 -6.02
C GLU A 108 6.56 9.75 -7.00
N LYS A 109 7.66 9.03 -6.75
CA LYS A 109 8.05 7.88 -7.59
C LYS A 109 7.06 6.73 -7.43
N VAL A 110 6.65 6.45 -6.19
CA VAL A 110 5.65 5.42 -5.89
C VAL A 110 4.31 5.78 -6.54
N GLN A 111 3.87 7.04 -6.45
CA GLN A 111 2.64 7.52 -7.08
C GLN A 111 2.63 7.28 -8.59
N ASN A 112 3.72 7.61 -9.29
CA ASN A 112 3.81 7.39 -10.73
C ASN A 112 3.70 5.90 -11.11
N ILE A 113 4.26 5.00 -10.31
CA ILE A 113 4.18 3.55 -10.55
C ILE A 113 2.77 3.04 -10.23
N LEU A 114 2.17 3.50 -9.13
CA LEU A 114 0.78 3.16 -8.76
C LEU A 114 -0.22 3.68 -9.79
N GLU A 115 0.00 4.87 -10.37
CA GLU A 115 -0.87 5.40 -11.44
C GLU A 115 -0.80 4.50 -12.67
N SER A 116 0.41 4.10 -13.04
CA SER A 116 0.58 3.15 -14.14
C SER A 116 -0.04 1.79 -13.84
N ALA A 117 -0.02 1.32 -12.59
CA ALA A 117 -0.64 0.07 -12.18
C ALA A 117 -2.18 0.16 -12.18
N TYR A 118 -2.73 1.28 -11.70
CA TYR A 118 -4.17 1.54 -11.65
C TYR A 118 -4.82 1.39 -13.03
N TYR A 119 -4.27 2.08 -14.03
CA TYR A 119 -4.82 2.01 -15.39
C TYR A 119 -4.62 0.65 -16.05
N LYS A 120 -3.68 -0.17 -15.57
CA LYS A 120 -3.53 -1.56 -16.01
C LYS A 120 -4.53 -2.50 -15.35
N PHE A 121 -4.92 -2.26 -14.10
CA PHE A 121 -6.05 -2.95 -13.48
C PHE A 121 -7.37 -2.67 -14.20
N ALA A 122 -7.49 -1.54 -14.89
CA ALA A 122 -8.64 -1.21 -15.71
C ALA A 122 -8.62 -1.85 -17.13
N GLU A 123 -7.51 -2.47 -17.56
CA GLU A 123 -7.43 -3.12 -18.86
C GLU A 123 -8.26 -4.41 -18.88
N THR A 124 -8.85 -4.76 -20.02
CA THR A 124 -9.62 -6.02 -20.19
C THR A 124 -9.03 -6.81 -21.36
N PRO A 125 -8.43 -8.01 -21.13
CA PRO A 125 -8.21 -8.64 -19.82
C PRO A 125 -7.10 -7.97 -19.01
N VAL A 126 -7.16 -8.12 -17.68
CA VAL A 126 -6.12 -7.63 -16.76
C VAL A 126 -4.89 -8.55 -16.83
N ASP A 127 -3.71 -7.98 -17.00
CA ASP A 127 -2.43 -8.67 -16.83
C ASP A 127 -2.01 -8.65 -15.36
N PHE A 128 -2.43 -9.66 -14.60
CA PHE A 128 -2.17 -9.75 -13.17
C PHE A 128 -0.68 -9.85 -12.83
N ASP A 129 0.11 -10.51 -13.65
CA ASP A 129 1.55 -10.68 -13.40
C ASP A 129 2.27 -9.35 -13.48
N ASP A 130 1.95 -8.51 -14.48
CA ASP A 130 2.57 -7.19 -14.59
C ASP A 130 2.08 -6.23 -13.49
N VAL A 131 0.77 -6.17 -13.21
CA VAL A 131 0.26 -5.24 -12.17
C VAL A 131 0.75 -5.64 -10.78
N ILE A 132 0.67 -6.92 -10.40
CA ILE A 132 1.20 -7.38 -9.11
C ILE A 132 2.73 -7.27 -9.08
N GLY A 133 3.40 -7.50 -10.22
CA GLY A 133 4.84 -7.27 -10.36
C GLY A 133 5.25 -5.83 -10.02
N ARG A 134 4.47 -4.83 -10.48
CA ARG A 134 4.68 -3.42 -10.12
C ARG A 134 4.48 -3.16 -8.64
N ILE A 135 3.45 -3.74 -8.03
CA ILE A 135 3.21 -3.58 -6.59
C ILE A 135 4.34 -4.22 -5.79
N LYS A 136 4.77 -5.43 -6.14
CA LYS A 136 5.92 -6.10 -5.51
C LYS A 136 7.20 -5.27 -5.67
N TYR A 137 7.44 -4.71 -6.86
CA TYR A 137 8.58 -3.82 -7.09
C TYR A 137 8.54 -2.62 -6.16
N ILE A 138 7.37 -1.98 -5.97
CA ILE A 138 7.22 -0.89 -5.01
C ILE A 138 7.62 -1.35 -3.60
N LEU A 139 7.06 -2.47 -3.16
CA LEU A 139 7.24 -3.00 -1.80
C LEU A 139 8.64 -3.55 -1.51
N ILE A 140 9.50 -3.70 -2.52
CA ILE A 140 10.89 -4.16 -2.35
C ILE A 140 11.87 -3.01 -2.58
N SER A 141 11.68 -2.24 -3.64
CA SER A 141 12.67 -1.24 -4.09
C SER A 141 12.60 0.09 -3.34
N PHE A 142 11.48 0.38 -2.66
CA PHE A 142 11.30 1.63 -1.92
C PHE A 142 11.24 1.43 -0.40
N LEU A 143 11.68 0.26 0.08
CA LEU A 143 11.91 0.07 1.51
C LEU A 143 13.09 0.93 1.94
N SER A 144 12.89 1.63 3.06
CA SER A 144 13.91 2.39 3.75
C SER A 144 14.47 1.59 4.94
N PRO A 145 15.60 2.03 5.54
CA PRO A 145 16.07 1.50 6.81
C PRO A 145 15.11 1.79 7.99
N THR A 146 14.18 2.74 7.81
CA THR A 146 13.31 3.23 8.87
C THR A 146 11.98 2.49 8.85
N LYS A 147 11.71 1.73 9.92
CA LYS A 147 10.49 0.93 10.08
C LYS A 147 9.20 1.74 9.94
N THR A 148 9.17 2.97 10.44
CA THR A 148 8.00 3.86 10.35
C THR A 148 7.73 4.32 8.92
N GLU A 149 8.76 4.67 8.15
CA GLU A 149 8.64 4.99 6.72
C GLU A 149 8.12 3.80 5.92
N ASN A 150 8.62 2.60 6.21
CA ASN A 150 8.16 1.37 5.55
C ASN A 150 6.70 1.09 5.86
N ALA A 151 6.27 1.27 7.11
CA ALA A 151 4.88 1.10 7.50
C ALA A 151 3.94 2.07 6.76
N LYS A 152 4.36 3.32 6.54
CA LYS A 152 3.59 4.29 5.72
C LYS A 152 3.47 3.83 4.27
N LEU A 153 4.58 3.37 3.67
CA LEU A 153 4.58 2.81 2.31
C LEU A 153 3.60 1.64 2.19
N TYR A 154 3.71 0.66 3.09
CA TYR A 154 2.80 -0.49 3.10
C TYR A 154 1.34 -0.05 3.24
N TYR A 155 1.04 0.85 4.18
CA TYR A 155 -0.32 1.35 4.37
C TYR A 155 -0.86 2.08 3.14
N THR A 156 -0.05 2.90 2.47
CA THR A 156 -0.43 3.54 1.19
C THR A 156 -0.75 2.52 0.11
N VAL A 157 0.05 1.47 -0.03
CA VAL A 157 -0.20 0.39 -1.00
C VAL A 157 -1.49 -0.35 -0.64
N ILE A 158 -1.77 -0.61 0.64
CA ILE A 158 -3.04 -1.22 1.06
C ILE A 158 -4.22 -0.34 0.65
N ARG A 159 -4.20 0.96 0.95
CA ARG A 159 -5.26 1.91 0.59
C ARG A 159 -5.51 1.95 -0.92
N PHE A 160 -4.43 1.93 -1.70
CA PHE A 160 -4.50 1.82 -3.16
C PHE A 160 -5.20 0.52 -3.59
N LEU A 161 -4.78 -0.63 -3.08
CA LEU A 161 -5.35 -1.93 -3.48
C LEU A 161 -6.81 -2.10 -3.03
N ILE A 162 -7.18 -1.53 -1.88
CA ILE A 162 -8.57 -1.44 -1.43
C ILE A 162 -9.43 -0.71 -2.48
N ASP A 163 -8.91 0.38 -3.04
CA ASP A 163 -9.62 1.12 -4.09
C ASP A 163 -9.67 0.34 -5.42
N ILE A 164 -8.63 -0.44 -5.73
CA ILE A 164 -8.66 -1.40 -6.85
C ILE A 164 -9.77 -2.44 -6.66
N ILE A 165 -9.90 -3.02 -5.47
CA ILE A 165 -10.98 -3.97 -5.15
C ILE A 165 -12.34 -3.32 -5.39
N ARG A 166 -12.53 -2.08 -4.91
CA ARG A 166 -13.81 -1.36 -4.98
C ARG A 166 -14.20 -0.98 -6.40
N ASN A 167 -13.25 -0.54 -7.22
CA ASN A 167 -13.54 -0.02 -8.56
C ASN A 167 -13.49 -1.09 -9.66
N PHE A 168 -12.75 -2.18 -9.45
CA PHE A 168 -12.48 -3.19 -10.48
C PHE A 168 -12.84 -4.63 -10.06
N ASP A 169 -13.50 -4.81 -8.91
CA ASP A 169 -14.00 -6.10 -8.38
C ASP A 169 -12.94 -7.20 -8.26
N GLN A 170 -11.71 -6.81 -7.88
CA GLN A 170 -10.56 -7.71 -7.79
C GLN A 170 -10.43 -8.35 -6.40
N LEU A 171 -11.43 -9.14 -5.98
CA LEU A 171 -11.54 -9.67 -4.61
C LEU A 171 -10.33 -10.47 -4.12
N PHE A 172 -9.60 -11.17 -5.00
CA PHE A 172 -8.39 -11.93 -4.62
C PHE A 172 -7.30 -11.06 -3.97
N LEU A 173 -7.32 -9.73 -4.21
CA LEU A 173 -6.41 -8.80 -3.58
C LEU A 173 -6.63 -8.72 -2.07
N LEU A 174 -7.81 -9.04 -1.56
CA LEU A 174 -8.09 -9.04 -0.12
C LEU A 174 -7.19 -10.06 0.59
N ASP A 175 -7.15 -11.30 0.11
CA ASP A 175 -6.24 -12.35 0.60
C ASP A 175 -4.77 -11.92 0.42
N TRP A 176 -4.43 -11.39 -0.75
CA TRP A 176 -3.07 -11.01 -1.04
C TRP A 176 -2.56 -9.89 -0.11
N ILE A 177 -3.38 -8.87 0.16
CA ILE A 177 -3.06 -7.82 1.13
C ILE A 177 -2.85 -8.43 2.52
N TYR A 178 -3.79 -9.26 2.96
CA TYR A 178 -3.78 -9.85 4.29
C TYR A 178 -2.56 -10.76 4.52
N ASP A 179 -2.20 -11.59 3.54
CA ASP A 179 -1.12 -12.57 3.69
C ASP A 179 0.26 -11.99 3.37
N LYS A 180 0.35 -11.02 2.44
CA LYS A 180 1.65 -10.56 1.90
C LYS A 180 2.04 -9.17 2.32
N ILE A 181 1.11 -8.30 2.68
CA ILE A 181 1.42 -6.91 3.04
C ILE A 181 1.31 -6.70 4.55
N ILE A 182 0.15 -7.01 5.13
CA ILE A 182 -0.14 -6.75 6.54
C ILE A 182 0.94 -7.28 7.51
N PRO A 183 1.48 -8.50 7.36
CA PRO A 183 2.48 -9.04 8.28
C PRO A 183 3.80 -8.24 8.31
N ASN A 184 4.07 -7.44 7.28
CA ASN A 184 5.29 -6.64 7.16
C ASN A 184 5.14 -5.23 7.78
N ILE A 185 3.95 -4.87 8.29
CA ILE A 185 3.72 -3.58 8.93
C ILE A 185 4.15 -3.65 10.40
N GLU A 186 5.30 -3.07 10.70
CA GLU A 186 5.86 -3.09 12.06
C GLU A 186 5.22 -2.06 13.01
N SER A 187 4.64 -0.98 12.48
CA SER A 187 3.95 0.02 13.30
C SER A 187 2.61 -0.54 13.78
N LYS A 188 2.45 -0.74 15.10
CA LYS A 188 1.20 -1.23 15.71
C LYS A 188 -0.03 -0.41 15.27
N PHE A 189 0.10 0.91 15.30
CA PHE A 189 -0.97 1.82 14.91
C PHE A 189 -1.36 1.67 13.42
N LEU A 190 -0.38 1.65 12.50
CA LEU A 190 -0.68 1.48 11.07
C LEU A 190 -1.12 0.06 10.72
N TYR A 191 -0.67 -0.94 11.48
CA TYR A 191 -1.13 -2.31 11.39
C TYR A 191 -2.62 -2.43 11.74
N GLU A 192 -3.03 -1.85 12.86
CA GLU A 192 -4.44 -1.79 13.28
C GLU A 192 -5.30 -1.01 12.28
N LEU A 193 -4.80 0.13 11.80
CA LEU A 193 -5.50 0.93 10.81
C LEU A 193 -5.66 0.19 9.46
N ALA A 194 -4.62 -0.53 9.02
CA ALA A 194 -4.66 -1.36 7.82
C ALA A 194 -5.72 -2.47 7.93
N LEU A 195 -5.74 -3.20 9.06
CA LEU A 195 -6.76 -4.22 9.33
C LEU A 195 -8.16 -3.61 9.37
N SER A 196 -8.32 -2.47 10.05
CA SER A 196 -9.58 -1.75 10.18
C SER A 196 -10.19 -1.36 8.84
N ASP A 197 -9.36 -0.98 7.87
CA ASP A 197 -9.83 -0.66 6.52
C ASP A 197 -10.23 -1.88 5.69
N LEU A 198 -9.74 -3.08 6.02
CA LEU A 198 -10.17 -4.33 5.39
C LEU A 198 -11.51 -4.86 5.91
N ILE A 199 -11.93 -4.49 7.13
CA ILE A 199 -13.18 -4.96 7.75
C ILE A 199 -14.37 -4.78 6.81
N GLU A 200 -14.55 -3.56 6.28
CA GLU A 200 -15.69 -3.21 5.44
C GLU A 200 -15.70 -4.00 4.13
N ILE A 201 -14.52 -4.26 3.56
CA ILE A 201 -14.37 -5.00 2.31
C ILE A 201 -14.71 -6.46 2.55
N ALA A 202 -14.09 -7.09 3.55
CA ALA A 202 -14.35 -8.49 3.90
C ALA A 202 -15.85 -8.72 4.16
N TYR A 203 -16.50 -7.82 4.91
CA TYR A 203 -17.93 -7.90 5.17
C TYR A 203 -18.78 -7.76 3.89
N LYS A 204 -18.55 -6.73 3.08
CA LYS A 204 -19.32 -6.49 1.84
C LYS A 204 -19.14 -7.60 0.82
N SER A 205 -17.96 -8.19 0.76
CA SER A 205 -17.63 -9.33 -0.10
C SER A 205 -18.14 -10.67 0.44
N LYS A 206 -18.81 -10.68 1.60
CA LYS A 206 -19.33 -11.88 2.29
C LYS A 206 -18.26 -12.89 2.71
N GLU A 207 -17.02 -12.43 2.87
CA GLU A 207 -15.88 -13.20 3.37
C GLU A 207 -15.91 -13.22 4.92
N LEU A 208 -16.94 -13.85 5.50
CA LEU A 208 -17.23 -13.75 6.95
C LEU A 208 -16.13 -14.33 7.84
N GLU A 209 -15.48 -15.42 7.43
CA GLU A 209 -14.35 -16.00 8.18
C GLU A 209 -13.17 -15.02 8.27
N LYS A 210 -12.87 -14.34 7.15
CA LYS A 210 -11.80 -13.35 7.09
C LYS A 210 -12.17 -12.08 7.86
N PHE A 211 -13.43 -11.66 7.77
CA PHE A 211 -13.97 -10.56 8.57
C PHE A 211 -13.79 -10.82 10.07
N GLU A 212 -14.18 -12.00 10.55
CA GLU A 212 -13.98 -12.40 11.95
C GLU A 212 -12.50 -12.46 12.33
N LEU A 213 -11.66 -13.05 11.47
CA LEU A 213 -10.23 -13.16 11.70
C LEU A 213 -9.55 -11.78 11.83
N ILE A 214 -9.91 -10.83 10.96
CA ILE A 214 -9.40 -9.46 11.01
C ILE A 214 -9.76 -8.80 12.35
N ILE A 215 -11.01 -8.94 12.82
CA ILE A 215 -11.44 -8.36 14.10
C ILE A 215 -10.66 -8.98 15.26
N LYS A 216 -10.51 -10.31 15.27
CA LYS A 216 -9.69 -11.01 16.27
C LYS A 216 -8.25 -10.49 16.27
N LYS A 217 -7.63 -10.29 15.11
CA LYS A 217 -6.27 -9.74 15.00
C LYS A 217 -6.15 -8.32 15.53
N ILE A 218 -7.16 -7.47 15.32
CA ILE A 218 -7.19 -6.12 15.90
C ILE A 218 -7.25 -6.22 17.42
N LEU A 219 -8.16 -7.03 17.97
CA LEU A 219 -8.29 -7.21 19.43
C LEU A 219 -7.00 -7.78 20.05
N GLU A 220 -6.37 -8.78 19.42
CA GLU A 220 -5.06 -9.31 19.81
C GLU A 220 -3.94 -8.25 19.74
N SER A 221 -4.02 -7.29 18.82
CA SER A 221 -3.06 -6.18 18.75
C SER A 221 -3.25 -5.20 19.92
N ILE A 222 -4.51 -4.88 20.24
CA ILE A 222 -4.87 -3.97 21.34
C ILE A 222 -4.37 -4.53 22.68
N GLU A 223 -4.45 -5.84 22.90
CA GLU A 223 -3.93 -6.50 24.10
C GLU A 223 -2.42 -6.35 24.30
N LYS A 224 -1.67 -6.02 23.24
CA LYS A 224 -0.21 -5.84 23.31
C LYS A 224 0.19 -4.42 23.73
N TYR A 225 -0.74 -3.51 23.97
CA TYR A 225 -0.42 -2.22 24.57
C TYR A 225 -0.16 -2.38 26.06
N ASN A 226 0.76 -1.57 26.60
CA ASN A 226 0.98 -1.54 28.03
C ASN A 226 -0.19 -0.83 28.73
N LYS A 227 -0.42 -1.15 30.00
CA LYS A 227 -1.45 -0.46 30.81
C LYS A 227 -1.21 1.04 30.97
N SER A 228 0.00 1.54 30.76
CA SER A 228 0.28 2.98 30.72
C SER A 228 -0.21 3.66 29.43
N GLU A 229 -0.53 2.90 28.39
CA GLU A 229 -0.93 3.38 27.06
C GLU A 229 -2.44 3.35 26.86
N TRP A 230 -3.22 3.62 27.91
CA TRP A 230 -4.69 3.60 27.86
C TRP A 230 -5.28 4.44 26.73
N TYR A 231 -4.66 5.57 26.40
CA TYR A 231 -5.07 6.40 25.27
C TYR A 231 -5.05 5.61 23.95
N ASN A 232 -4.00 4.81 23.71
CA ASN A 232 -3.87 3.99 22.50
C ASN A 232 -4.93 2.87 22.50
N ILE A 233 -5.12 2.20 23.64
CA ILE A 233 -6.15 1.16 23.80
C ILE A 233 -7.54 1.71 23.45
N MET A 234 -7.92 2.84 24.06
CA MET A 234 -9.23 3.46 23.82
C MET A 234 -9.39 3.99 22.39
N SER A 235 -8.32 4.58 21.83
CA SER A 235 -8.32 5.04 20.44
C SER A 235 -8.59 3.87 19.48
N SER A 236 -7.89 2.74 19.66
CA SER A 236 -8.06 1.55 18.82
C SER A 236 -9.44 0.90 18.98
N LEU A 237 -9.95 0.77 20.21
CA LEU A 237 -11.32 0.28 20.45
C LEU A 237 -12.37 1.20 19.81
N ASN A 238 -12.22 2.52 19.94
CA ASN A 238 -13.13 3.49 19.32
C ASN A 238 -13.12 3.39 17.79
N GLN A 239 -11.94 3.23 17.18
CA GLN A 239 -11.83 3.03 15.73
C GLN A 239 -12.52 1.74 15.29
N LEU A 240 -12.31 0.63 16.01
CA LEU A 240 -12.96 -0.64 15.73
C LEU A 240 -14.50 -0.51 15.82
N VAL A 241 -15.01 0.00 16.94
CA VAL A 241 -16.45 0.21 17.16
C VAL A 241 -17.06 1.12 16.09
N LYS A 242 -16.36 2.19 15.68
CA LYS A 242 -16.82 3.07 14.60
C LYS A 242 -16.96 2.37 13.26
N LYS A 243 -16.11 1.40 12.94
CA LYS A 243 -16.24 0.60 11.72
C LYS A 243 -17.38 -0.41 11.85
N ILE A 244 -17.45 -1.10 12.98
CA ILE A 244 -18.43 -2.16 13.22
C ILE A 244 -19.87 -1.63 13.34
N LYS A 245 -20.09 -0.49 13.99
CA LYS A 245 -21.44 0.08 14.17
C LYS A 245 -22.15 0.44 12.86
N ASN A 246 -21.39 0.63 11.78
CA ASN A 246 -21.90 1.01 10.47
C ASN A 246 -22.23 -0.21 9.58
N ILE A 247 -21.99 -1.43 10.08
CA ILE A 247 -22.28 -2.69 9.40
C ILE A 247 -23.19 -3.55 10.27
N ASP A 248 -23.97 -4.41 9.63
CA ASP A 248 -24.87 -5.34 10.33
C ASP A 248 -24.09 -6.60 10.76
N ALA A 249 -23.10 -6.40 11.64
CA ALA A 249 -22.19 -7.46 12.04
C ALA A 249 -22.92 -8.59 12.80
N PRO A 250 -22.48 -9.85 12.64
CA PRO A 250 -23.03 -10.98 13.40
C PRO A 250 -22.98 -10.74 14.92
N ILE A 251 -24.01 -11.21 15.63
CA ILE A 251 -24.14 -10.99 17.08
C ILE A 251 -22.94 -11.53 17.87
N ASP A 252 -22.34 -12.64 17.43
CA ASP A 252 -21.16 -13.23 18.07
C ASP A 252 -19.95 -12.31 18.03
N ILE A 253 -19.79 -11.56 16.93
CA ILE A 253 -18.73 -10.56 16.76
C ILE A 253 -18.98 -9.35 17.64
N LEU A 254 -20.23 -8.89 17.71
CA LEU A 254 -20.61 -7.80 18.61
C LEU A 254 -20.38 -8.18 20.07
N ASN A 255 -20.73 -9.41 20.45
CA ASN A 255 -20.50 -9.95 21.79
C ASN A 255 -18.99 -10.04 22.11
N LEU A 256 -18.16 -10.50 21.17
CA LEU A 256 -16.71 -10.53 21.34
C LEU A 256 -16.14 -9.13 21.66
N ILE A 257 -16.59 -8.10 20.95
CA ILE A 257 -16.15 -6.72 21.19
C ILE A 257 -16.68 -6.21 22.53
N LYS A 258 -17.94 -6.50 22.87
CA LYS A 258 -18.53 -6.19 24.17
C LYS A 258 -17.72 -6.79 25.32
N GLU A 259 -17.36 -8.07 25.24
CA GLU A 259 -16.57 -8.74 26.27
C GLU A 259 -15.22 -8.05 26.50
N LYS A 260 -14.56 -7.62 25.41
CA LYS A 260 -13.32 -6.85 25.51
C LYS A 260 -13.53 -5.47 26.13
N LEU A 261 -14.59 -4.76 25.76
CA LEU A 261 -14.94 -3.47 26.39
C LEU A 261 -15.17 -3.64 27.90
N LEU A 262 -15.94 -4.64 28.31
CA LEU A 262 -16.18 -4.94 29.73
C LEU A 262 -14.92 -5.39 30.48
N HIS A 263 -14.00 -6.08 29.81
CA HIS A 263 -12.71 -6.42 30.37
C HIS A 263 -11.89 -5.15 30.67
N TYR A 264 -11.77 -4.25 29.71
CA TYR A 264 -11.02 -3.00 29.88
C TYR A 264 -11.65 -2.02 30.87
N GLU A 265 -12.98 -2.03 31.02
CA GLU A 265 -13.65 -1.23 32.05
C GLU A 265 -13.19 -1.63 33.45
N LYS A 266 -13.06 -2.93 33.70
CA LYS A 266 -12.60 -3.48 34.98
C LYS A 266 -11.12 -3.23 35.24
N GLU A 267 -10.32 -3.12 34.18
CA GLU A 267 -8.88 -2.91 34.30
C GLU A 267 -8.46 -1.45 34.54
N THR A 268 -9.35 -0.48 34.27
CA THR A 268 -9.04 0.94 34.41
C THR A 268 -9.66 1.54 35.66
N ASP A 269 -8.88 2.36 36.38
CA ASP A 269 -9.38 3.18 37.49
C ASP A 269 -9.78 4.59 37.04
N MET A 270 -9.54 4.94 35.78
CA MET A 270 -9.79 6.28 35.27
C MET A 270 -11.23 6.43 34.77
N ASP A 271 -12.00 7.29 35.43
CA ASP A 271 -13.40 7.53 35.08
C ASP A 271 -13.60 7.98 33.62
N ASP A 272 -12.65 8.72 33.03
CA ASP A 272 -12.77 9.15 31.62
C ASP A 272 -12.82 7.98 30.65
N TYR A 273 -12.06 6.91 30.93
CA TYR A 273 -12.07 5.72 30.10
C TYR A 273 -13.28 4.84 30.37
N LYS A 274 -13.77 4.80 31.62
CA LYS A 274 -15.06 4.14 31.92
C LYS A 274 -16.22 4.81 31.20
N ILE A 275 -16.26 6.14 31.16
CA ILE A 275 -17.25 6.91 30.40
C ILE A 275 -17.15 6.56 28.91
N GLN A 276 -15.95 6.58 28.33
CA GLN A 276 -15.76 6.21 26.92
C GLN A 276 -16.26 4.79 26.64
N ILE A 277 -15.98 3.82 27.50
CA ILE A 277 -16.44 2.44 27.33
C ILE A 277 -17.98 2.36 27.37
N ILE A 278 -18.64 3.08 28.28
CA ILE A 278 -20.11 3.16 28.31
C ILE A 278 -20.65 3.68 26.97
N GLU A 279 -20.06 4.72 26.40
CA GLU A 279 -20.48 5.27 25.10
C GLU A 279 -20.21 4.32 23.93
N LEU A 280 -19.13 3.53 23.99
CA LEU A 280 -18.83 2.51 22.99
C LEU A 280 -19.82 1.35 23.06
N LEU A 281 -20.20 0.89 24.26
CA LEU A 281 -21.26 -0.11 24.45
C LEU A 281 -22.61 0.39 23.93
N GLU A 282 -22.95 1.64 24.24
CA GLU A 282 -24.14 2.30 23.69
C GLU A 282 -24.10 2.36 22.16
N SER A 283 -22.94 2.67 21.57
CA SER A 283 -22.75 2.73 20.11
C SER A 283 -22.95 1.36 19.43
N LEU A 284 -22.68 0.27 20.14
CA LEU A 284 -22.93 -1.10 19.70
C LEU A 284 -24.35 -1.61 20.07
N LYS A 285 -25.20 -0.75 20.64
CA LYS A 285 -26.57 -1.07 21.10
C LYS A 285 -26.63 -2.04 22.29
N PHE A 286 -25.55 -2.20 23.05
CA PHE A 286 -25.58 -2.92 24.33
C PHE A 286 -26.09 -2.00 25.45
N ILE A 287 -27.36 -1.59 25.34
CA ILE A 287 -27.96 -0.54 26.17
C ILE A 287 -28.02 -0.94 27.65
N GLU A 288 -28.35 -2.20 27.96
CA GLU A 288 -28.43 -2.68 29.35
C GLU A 288 -27.07 -2.66 30.05
N ASP A 289 -26.01 -3.13 29.38
CA ASP A 289 -24.67 -3.11 29.94
C ASP A 289 -24.15 -1.69 30.12
N ALA A 290 -24.38 -0.82 29.13
CA ALA A 290 -24.04 0.60 29.23
C ALA A 290 -24.78 1.27 30.40
N TYR A 291 -26.06 0.96 30.59
CA TYR A 291 -26.87 1.52 31.68
C TYR A 291 -26.37 1.05 33.06
N ARG A 292 -26.08 -0.25 33.20
CA ARG A 292 -25.55 -0.83 34.44
C ARG A 292 -24.24 -0.14 34.83
N LEU A 293 -23.30 -0.04 33.90
CA LEU A 293 -22.01 0.61 34.15
C LEU A 293 -22.15 2.10 34.49
N ALA A 294 -23.06 2.82 33.81
CA ALA A 294 -23.34 4.21 34.14
C ALA A 294 -23.91 4.38 35.56
N ASP A 295 -24.78 3.46 36.01
CA ASP A 295 -25.31 3.47 37.37
C ASP A 295 -24.25 3.14 38.43
N GLU A 296 -23.41 2.14 38.15
CA GLU A 296 -22.28 1.76 39.03
C GLU A 296 -21.27 2.91 39.16
N LEU A 297 -20.90 3.55 38.05
CA LEU A 297 -19.98 4.68 38.05
C LEU A 297 -20.55 5.89 38.80
N LEU A 298 -21.85 6.17 38.68
CA LEU A 298 -22.49 7.24 39.46
C LEU A 298 -22.45 7.00 40.96
N LYS A 299 -22.50 5.74 41.40
CA LYS A 299 -22.44 5.37 42.82
C LYS A 299 -21.02 5.44 43.38
N SER A 300 -20.01 5.22 42.55
CA SER A 300 -18.61 5.26 42.98
C SER A 300 -18.00 6.66 42.98
N LEU A 301 -18.56 7.60 42.22
CA LEU A 301 -18.01 8.95 42.09
C LEU A 301 -18.21 9.81 43.36
N PRO A 302 -17.20 10.61 43.75
CA PRO A 302 -17.35 11.60 44.82
C PRO A 302 -18.46 12.63 44.51
N PRO A 303 -19.19 13.13 45.52
CA PRO A 303 -20.26 14.12 45.35
C PRO A 303 -19.83 15.41 44.63
N GLU A 304 -18.56 15.76 44.72
CA GLU A 304 -17.95 16.96 44.13
C GLU A 304 -17.41 16.73 42.70
N SER A 305 -17.52 15.50 42.17
CA SER A 305 -16.98 15.18 40.84
C SER A 305 -17.71 15.93 39.73
N ILE A 306 -16.94 16.63 38.90
CA ILE A 306 -17.44 17.34 37.70
C ILE A 306 -18.08 16.39 36.67
N LYS A 307 -17.77 15.08 36.74
CA LYS A 307 -18.27 14.04 35.81
C LYS A 307 -19.68 13.56 36.16
N LEU A 308 -20.19 13.87 37.36
CA LEU A 308 -21.53 13.46 37.78
C LEU A 308 -22.63 13.95 36.83
N ALA A 309 -22.53 15.19 36.37
CA ALA A 309 -23.52 15.77 35.46
C ALA A 309 -23.55 15.04 34.11
N GLU A 310 -22.37 14.72 33.59
CA GLU A 310 -22.20 13.99 32.32
C GLU A 310 -22.79 12.58 32.42
N ILE A 311 -22.44 11.82 33.45
CA ILE A 311 -22.92 10.44 33.57
C ILE A 311 -24.42 10.39 33.87
N ARG A 312 -24.97 11.35 34.63
CA ARG A 312 -26.43 11.47 34.79
C ARG A 312 -27.14 11.68 33.45
N LYS A 313 -26.55 12.50 32.57
CA LYS A 313 -27.08 12.72 31.22
C LYS A 313 -27.02 11.44 30.38
N ILE A 314 -25.90 10.72 30.42
CA ILE A 314 -25.74 9.42 29.74
C ILE A 314 -26.78 8.42 30.25
N LYS A 315 -26.91 8.25 31.57
CA LYS A 315 -27.87 7.33 32.18
C LYS A 315 -29.33 7.67 31.82
N SER A 316 -29.70 8.96 31.79
CA SER A 316 -31.03 9.39 31.36
C SER A 316 -31.29 9.03 29.90
N ARG A 317 -30.33 9.33 29.02
CA ARG A 317 -30.38 8.98 27.59
C ARG A 317 -30.54 7.49 27.37
N LEU A 318 -29.82 6.66 28.14
CA LEU A 318 -29.90 5.20 28.05
C LEU A 318 -31.24 4.65 28.53
N LYS A 319 -31.85 5.25 29.55
CA LYS A 319 -33.17 4.84 30.08
C LYS A 319 -34.30 5.00 29.06
N GLU A 320 -34.18 5.99 28.18
CA GLU A 320 -35.19 6.31 27.15
C GLU A 320 -35.07 5.44 25.91
N LYS A 321 -34.00 4.64 25.77
CA LYS A 321 -33.78 3.81 24.59
C LYS A 321 -34.49 2.46 24.71
N PRO A 322 -35.10 1.95 23.62
CA PRO A 322 -35.64 0.61 23.59
C PRO A 322 -34.51 -0.42 23.74
N ILE A 323 -34.80 -1.49 24.47
CA ILE A 323 -33.91 -2.64 24.73
C ILE A 323 -33.92 -3.58 23.53
#